data_AF-A0A9P1C9H4-F1
#
_entry.id   AF-A0A9P1C9H4-F1
#
_cell.length_a   1.000
_cell.length_b   1.000
_cell.length_c   1.000
_cell.angle_alpha   90.00
_cell.angle_beta   90.00
_cell.angle_gamma   90.00
#
_symmetry.space_group_name_H-M   'P 1'
#
loop_
_entity.id
_entity.type
_entity.pdbx_description
1 polymer ?
#
loop_
_entity_poly.entity_id
_entity_poly.type
_entity_poly.pdbx_seq_one_letter_code
_entity_poly.pdbx_strand_id
1 'polypeptide(L)'
;MYYGPRQRGTVKSWRKDRGFGQIIPEGSENQTLPVSREQLRYGVFDLCKGDEVSFLKDWDLRNGSAKEIAVDVQVMMQKGQNVHEIIRQAATNGYQYPAAFMPQQPPPGVQCTGVVKRWLNEKGFGFLRPDMDMGGEDIYVHRSALDEGITELQSGDKVLFLRLDDGKGRGKFRAANVTKLGSGSLFRDLPLQPSVLGAQKGLSQWLEMAGEKETPELLSFLEPFVLRSSLNCPFLVLSETQLVTGMAAPTAEEFKRLKRLVTRFVDACQEKNAVLLADFEGEMPGHGGEISIAQLQFTEVLDPASFIPRRLAPGHSFQAPGLLIDLRCPNCIDVIREVMGSSRILKVLWGANGDCQCLMYQRRPVHIGVDPQMLIDAQVAFDDRVRIGMAKMLESVPAEIQKGLPTKQAQIDWDAFHFENRRALELPLSPQKALYAVDDLHRIEAILGTKQPISGAYASAFQRSAQMLQDLRDDPYGLRTLQQDLVWLEKLEGRKKMVKAVIIARHCNSLTLRGATLTDEQNSLVRRARVCANDVLKTQHLQVPGDLSFKDDAVASPPTSYGSWSTPSSSSSMGAHVEIYQ
;
A
#
# COMPACT_ATOMS: atom_id res chain seq x y z
N MET A 1 1.54 -1.52 -26.21
CA MET A 1 1.45 -0.81 -27.50
C MET A 1 2.35 0.41 -27.42
N TYR A 2 3.10 0.72 -28.48
CA TYR A 2 3.87 1.97 -28.57
C TYR A 2 2.93 3.04 -29.11
N TYR A 3 2.40 3.89 -28.24
CA TYR A 3 1.84 5.16 -28.65
C TYR A 3 2.97 6.19 -28.71
N GLY A 4 2.97 7.05 -29.73
CA GLY A 4 3.87 8.20 -29.77
C GLY A 4 3.63 9.13 -28.56
N PRO A 5 4.49 10.16 -28.34
CA PRO A 5 4.28 11.11 -27.25
C PRO A 5 2.92 11.81 -27.37
N ARG A 6 2.31 12.15 -26.22
CA ARG A 6 1.05 12.92 -26.20
C ARG A 6 1.24 14.26 -26.91
N GLN A 7 0.25 14.61 -27.71
CA GLN A 7 0.19 15.87 -28.43
C GLN A 7 -0.89 16.76 -27.81
N ARG A 8 -0.71 18.07 -27.96
CA ARG A 8 -1.71 19.06 -27.61
C ARG A 8 -2.52 19.45 -28.85
N GLY A 9 -3.70 19.99 -28.64
CA GLY A 9 -4.52 20.53 -29.70
C GLY A 9 -5.78 21.19 -29.18
N THR A 10 -6.61 21.66 -30.10
CA THR A 10 -7.84 22.36 -29.78
C THR A 10 -9.03 21.65 -30.40
N VAL A 11 -10.11 21.49 -29.62
CA VAL A 11 -11.34 20.87 -30.12
C VAL A 11 -11.99 21.81 -31.15
N LYS A 12 -12.03 21.39 -32.41
CA LYS A 12 -12.63 22.14 -33.52
C LYS A 12 -14.16 22.08 -33.50
N SER A 13 -14.70 20.90 -33.19
CA SER A 13 -16.14 20.67 -33.11
C SER A 13 -16.43 19.44 -32.23
N TRP A 14 -17.57 19.45 -31.54
CA TRP A 14 -18.09 18.31 -30.79
C TRP A 14 -19.62 18.29 -30.88
N ARG A 15 -20.18 17.15 -31.26
CA ARG A 15 -21.62 16.89 -31.35
C ARG A 15 -22.02 16.05 -30.14
N LYS A 16 -22.50 16.72 -29.08
CA LYS A 16 -22.85 16.08 -27.80
C LYS A 16 -23.90 14.97 -27.95
N ASP A 17 -24.85 15.15 -28.85
CA ASP A 17 -25.89 14.16 -29.17
C ASP A 17 -25.32 12.86 -29.74
N ARG A 18 -24.20 12.94 -30.48
CA ARG A 18 -23.57 11.79 -31.14
C ARG A 18 -22.29 11.31 -30.47
N GLY A 19 -21.79 12.04 -29.47
CA GLY A 19 -20.52 11.74 -28.80
C GLY A 19 -19.33 11.69 -29.78
N PHE A 20 -19.30 12.61 -30.76
CA PHE A 20 -18.28 12.62 -31.81
C PHE A 20 -17.83 14.04 -32.13
N GLY A 21 -16.55 14.21 -32.48
CA GLY A 21 -16.00 15.51 -32.85
C GLY A 21 -14.65 15.44 -33.55
N GLN A 22 -14.00 16.59 -33.63
CA GLN A 22 -12.72 16.77 -34.32
C GLN A 22 -11.78 17.64 -33.49
N ILE A 23 -10.50 17.28 -33.45
CA ILE A 23 -9.41 18.01 -32.78
C ILE A 23 -8.41 18.48 -33.84
N ILE A 24 -7.95 19.72 -33.71
CA ILE A 24 -6.83 20.26 -34.49
C ILE A 24 -5.56 20.11 -33.63
N PRO A 25 -4.58 19.29 -34.03
CA PRO A 25 -3.29 19.22 -33.35
C PRO A 25 -2.57 20.58 -33.36
N GLU A 26 -1.87 20.90 -32.27
CA GLU A 26 -1.04 22.10 -32.16
C GLU A 26 0.05 22.10 -33.27
N GLY A 27 0.19 23.22 -33.99
CA GLY A 27 1.12 23.34 -35.11
C GLY A 27 0.62 22.81 -36.47
N SER A 28 -0.65 22.36 -36.56
CA SER A 28 -1.28 21.94 -37.82
C SER A 28 -2.46 22.85 -38.17
N GLU A 29 -2.40 23.59 -39.29
CA GLU A 29 -3.50 24.52 -39.65
C GLU A 29 -4.66 23.83 -40.39
N ASN A 30 -4.39 22.75 -41.15
CA ASN A 30 -5.38 22.10 -42.02
C ASN A 30 -5.65 20.62 -41.73
N GLN A 31 -4.97 20.01 -40.74
CA GLN A 31 -5.20 18.60 -40.36
C GLN A 31 -6.13 18.52 -39.15
N THR A 32 -7.18 17.71 -39.24
CA THR A 32 -8.07 17.40 -38.09
C THR A 32 -8.11 15.91 -37.83
N LEU A 33 -8.09 15.55 -36.55
CA LEU A 33 -8.26 14.18 -36.09
C LEU A 33 -9.69 13.97 -35.58
N PRO A 34 -10.42 12.96 -36.06
CA PRO A 34 -11.68 12.56 -35.47
C PRO A 34 -11.48 11.95 -34.08
N VAL A 35 -12.48 12.15 -33.21
CA VAL A 35 -12.54 11.62 -31.84
C VAL A 35 -13.98 11.27 -31.50
N SER A 36 -14.18 10.17 -30.77
CA SER A 36 -15.48 9.70 -30.25
C SER A 36 -15.48 9.63 -28.72
N ARG A 37 -16.66 9.50 -28.11
CA ARG A 37 -16.84 9.52 -26.65
C ARG A 37 -16.10 8.39 -25.95
N GLU A 38 -16.01 7.22 -26.58
CA GLU A 38 -15.28 6.04 -26.08
C GLU A 38 -13.76 6.26 -26.03
N GLN A 39 -13.26 7.27 -26.74
CA GLN A 39 -11.84 7.61 -26.83
C GLN A 39 -11.45 8.74 -25.87
N LEU A 40 -12.41 9.22 -25.04
CA LEU A 40 -12.14 10.19 -23.98
C LEU A 40 -11.56 9.48 -22.76
N ARG A 41 -10.59 10.12 -22.10
CA ARG A 41 -10.00 9.61 -20.86
C ARG A 41 -11.04 9.60 -19.75
N TYR A 42 -10.96 8.61 -18.85
CA TYR A 42 -11.89 8.44 -17.74
C TYR A 42 -12.08 9.75 -16.95
N GLY A 43 -13.33 10.17 -16.77
CA GLY A 43 -13.70 11.46 -16.14
C GLY A 43 -13.99 12.61 -17.12
N VAL A 44 -13.79 12.41 -18.43
CA VAL A 44 -14.19 13.36 -19.47
C VAL A 44 -15.43 12.84 -20.20
N PHE A 45 -16.58 13.47 -19.95
CA PHE A 45 -17.88 12.99 -20.45
C PHE A 45 -18.27 13.60 -21.81
N ASP A 46 -17.85 14.85 -22.07
CA ASP A 46 -18.08 15.59 -23.30
C ASP A 46 -16.97 16.62 -23.55
N LEU A 47 -16.81 17.05 -24.80
CA LEU A 47 -15.91 18.13 -25.20
C LEU A 47 -16.70 19.38 -25.65
N CYS A 48 -16.08 20.54 -25.57
CA CYS A 48 -16.61 21.79 -26.12
C CYS A 48 -15.69 22.32 -27.22
N LYS A 49 -16.28 22.98 -28.24
CA LYS A 49 -15.49 23.65 -29.27
C LYS A 49 -14.62 24.73 -28.62
N GLY A 50 -13.32 24.68 -28.88
CA GLY A 50 -12.33 25.59 -28.32
C GLY A 50 -11.63 25.08 -27.07
N ASP A 51 -12.00 23.90 -26.54
CA ASP A 51 -11.27 23.29 -25.43
C ASP A 51 -9.84 22.96 -25.86
N GLU A 52 -8.88 23.26 -24.98
CA GLU A 52 -7.52 22.77 -25.13
C GLU A 52 -7.46 21.36 -24.56
N VAL A 53 -6.89 20.44 -25.34
CA VAL A 53 -6.86 19.01 -25.02
C VAL A 53 -5.46 18.45 -25.22
N SER A 54 -5.13 17.44 -24.41
CA SER A 54 -4.03 16.53 -24.72
C SER A 54 -4.59 15.19 -25.20
N PHE A 55 -3.93 14.54 -26.15
CA PHE A 55 -4.37 13.27 -26.72
C PHE A 55 -3.20 12.47 -27.29
N LEU A 56 -3.44 11.20 -27.61
CA LEU A 56 -2.55 10.34 -28.39
C LEU A 56 -3.08 10.22 -29.82
N LYS A 57 -2.19 10.16 -30.82
CA LYS A 57 -2.56 9.79 -32.19
C LYS A 57 -2.59 8.26 -32.31
N ASP A 58 -3.63 7.74 -32.95
CA ASP A 58 -3.76 6.32 -33.29
C ASP A 58 -4.40 6.16 -34.68
N TRP A 59 -4.55 4.93 -35.17
CA TRP A 59 -5.12 4.62 -36.48
C TRP A 59 -6.42 3.83 -36.36
N ASP A 60 -7.51 4.31 -36.95
CA ASP A 60 -8.74 3.52 -37.09
C ASP A 60 -8.68 2.67 -38.38
N LEU A 61 -8.76 1.35 -38.22
CA LEU A 61 -8.67 0.37 -39.31
C LEU A 61 -10.03 -0.25 -39.68
N ARG A 62 -11.12 0.09 -38.98
CA ARG A 62 -12.41 -0.61 -39.08
C ARG A 62 -13.14 -0.44 -40.41
N ASN A 63 -12.81 0.59 -41.20
CA ASN A 63 -13.55 0.97 -42.42
C ASN A 63 -12.76 0.77 -43.74
N GLY A 64 -11.74 -0.09 -43.76
CA GLY A 64 -11.00 -0.44 -44.99
C GLY A 64 -10.05 0.64 -45.53
N SER A 65 -9.96 1.80 -44.87
CA SER A 65 -8.95 2.84 -45.12
C SER A 65 -8.37 3.30 -43.79
N ALA A 66 -7.05 3.23 -43.60
CA ALA A 66 -6.39 3.70 -42.39
C ALA A 66 -6.57 5.23 -42.26
N LYS A 67 -7.20 5.68 -41.18
CA LYS A 67 -7.37 7.11 -40.86
C LYS A 67 -6.79 7.40 -39.48
N GLU A 68 -5.98 8.45 -39.37
CA GLU A 68 -5.49 8.92 -38.08
C GLU A 68 -6.63 9.46 -37.23
N ILE A 69 -6.66 9.12 -35.95
CA ILE A 69 -7.66 9.51 -34.96
C ILE A 69 -6.99 9.99 -33.67
N ALA A 70 -7.73 10.70 -32.82
CA ALA A 70 -7.28 11.06 -31.48
C ALA A 70 -7.89 10.11 -30.43
N VAL A 71 -7.05 9.55 -29.56
CA VAL A 71 -7.43 8.64 -28.47
C VAL A 71 -6.88 9.10 -27.14
N ASP A 72 -7.47 8.60 -26.05
CA ASP A 72 -7.14 8.96 -24.67
C ASP A 72 -7.15 10.48 -24.45
N VAL A 73 -8.20 11.14 -24.95
CA VAL A 73 -8.31 12.61 -24.99
C VAL A 73 -8.70 13.17 -23.62
N GLN A 74 -7.94 14.14 -23.14
CA GLN A 74 -8.15 14.82 -21.86
C GLN A 74 -8.23 16.33 -22.04
N VAL A 75 -9.23 16.98 -21.43
CA VAL A 75 -9.37 18.44 -21.42
C VAL A 75 -8.38 19.06 -20.45
N MET A 76 -7.62 20.05 -20.93
CA MET A 76 -6.63 20.81 -20.18
C MET A 76 -7.23 22.15 -19.69
N MET A 77 -8.07 22.80 -20.49
CA MET A 77 -8.76 24.07 -20.19
C MET A 77 -10.11 24.13 -20.93
N GLN A 78 -11.20 24.49 -20.25
CA GLN A 78 -12.51 24.76 -20.87
C GLN A 78 -12.75 26.26 -21.04
N LYS A 79 -13.19 26.69 -22.23
CA LYS A 79 -13.43 28.12 -22.51
C LYS A 79 -14.86 28.53 -22.10
N GLY A 80 -14.97 29.48 -21.15
CA GLY A 80 -16.20 30.26 -20.96
C GLY A 80 -17.10 29.92 -19.77
N GLN A 81 -16.60 29.33 -18.68
CA GLN A 81 -17.39 29.20 -17.45
C GLN A 81 -17.02 30.26 -16.40
N ASN A 82 -18.02 31.03 -15.95
CA ASN A 82 -17.91 31.90 -14.79
C ASN A 82 -17.96 31.03 -13.53
N VAL A 83 -16.79 30.83 -12.94
CA VAL A 83 -16.52 29.96 -11.79
C VAL A 83 -17.43 30.31 -10.58
N HIS A 84 -17.91 31.55 -10.46
CA HIS A 84 -18.76 31.96 -9.34
C HIS A 84 -20.16 31.33 -9.33
N GLU A 85 -20.76 31.06 -10.49
CA GLU A 85 -22.13 30.54 -10.55
C GLU A 85 -22.17 29.03 -10.28
N ILE A 86 -21.10 28.33 -10.68
CA ILE A 86 -20.86 26.91 -10.39
C ILE A 86 -20.53 26.73 -8.90
N ILE A 87 -19.71 27.60 -8.31
CA ILE A 87 -19.43 27.62 -6.87
C ILE A 87 -20.72 27.83 -6.07
N ARG A 88 -21.63 28.70 -6.52
CA ARG A 88 -22.89 28.98 -5.84
C ARG A 88 -23.85 27.78 -5.84
N GLN A 89 -23.92 27.03 -6.94
CA GLN A 89 -24.75 25.82 -7.06
C GLN A 89 -24.11 24.59 -6.39
N ALA A 90 -22.78 24.51 -6.36
CA ALA A 90 -22.04 23.44 -5.68
C ALA A 90 -22.04 23.62 -4.15
N ALA A 91 -21.99 24.86 -3.65
CA ALA A 91 -22.08 25.16 -2.21
C ALA A 91 -23.41 24.74 -1.58
N THR A 92 -24.50 24.65 -2.35
CA THR A 92 -25.79 24.12 -1.88
C THR A 92 -25.85 22.59 -1.76
N ASN A 93 -24.93 21.84 -2.40
CA ASN A 93 -25.01 20.37 -2.50
C ASN A 93 -23.78 19.61 -1.95
N GLY A 94 -22.87 20.26 -1.21
CA GLY A 94 -21.97 19.56 -0.28
C GLY A 94 -20.84 18.68 -0.86
N TYR A 95 -20.38 18.91 -2.09
CA TYR A 95 -19.21 18.19 -2.66
C TYR A 95 -17.99 19.12 -2.85
N GLN A 96 -16.80 18.67 -2.44
CA GLN A 96 -15.49 19.33 -2.67
C GLN A 96 -14.52 18.40 -3.45
N TYR A 97 -13.83 18.95 -4.45
CA TYR A 97 -12.68 18.33 -5.16
C TYR A 97 -11.79 19.41 -5.86
N PRO A 98 -10.54 19.11 -6.31
CA PRO A 98 -9.34 19.76 -5.78
C PRO A 98 -8.46 20.55 -6.78
N ALA A 99 -7.77 21.57 -6.24
CA ALA A 99 -6.37 22.02 -6.38
C ALA A 99 -5.54 21.99 -7.70
N ALA A 100 -6.05 21.64 -8.88
CA ALA A 100 -5.19 21.58 -10.10
C ALA A 100 -4.96 22.91 -10.85
N PHE A 101 -5.42 24.04 -10.31
CA PHE A 101 -5.03 25.39 -10.74
C PHE A 101 -4.60 26.21 -9.53
N MET A 102 -3.33 26.14 -9.15
CA MET A 102 -2.76 27.11 -8.21
C MET A 102 -1.85 28.08 -8.97
N PRO A 103 -2.15 29.40 -9.02
CA PRO A 103 -1.11 30.39 -9.28
C PRO A 103 -0.02 30.28 -8.21
N GLN A 104 1.18 30.81 -8.48
CA GLN A 104 2.41 30.73 -7.67
C GLN A 104 2.30 31.23 -6.20
N GLN A 105 1.11 31.55 -5.70
CA GLN A 105 0.75 31.63 -4.28
C GLN A 105 -0.75 31.26 -4.16
N PRO A 106 -1.19 30.51 -3.12
CA PRO A 106 -2.61 30.23 -2.93
C PRO A 106 -3.37 31.56 -2.76
N PRO A 107 -4.51 31.75 -3.45
CA PRO A 107 -5.29 32.98 -3.36
C PRO A 107 -5.79 33.21 -1.91
N PRO A 108 -6.07 34.47 -1.53
CA PRO A 108 -6.75 34.78 -0.27
C PRO A 108 -8.05 33.97 -0.12
N GLY A 109 -8.25 33.36 1.04
CA GLY A 109 -9.42 32.53 1.37
C GLY A 109 -9.15 31.03 1.40
N VAL A 110 -7.92 30.57 1.13
CA VAL A 110 -7.54 29.15 1.20
C VAL A 110 -7.09 28.77 2.63
N GLN A 111 -7.52 27.59 3.06
CA GLN A 111 -7.09 26.97 4.31
C GLN A 111 -5.68 26.39 4.15
N CYS A 112 -4.78 26.77 5.04
CA CYS A 112 -3.36 26.45 5.03
C CYS A 112 -2.94 25.90 6.39
N THR A 113 -1.85 25.13 6.42
CA THR A 113 -1.18 24.75 7.66
C THR A 113 0.14 25.50 7.82
N GLY A 114 0.58 25.65 9.07
CA GLY A 114 1.84 26.30 9.38
C GLY A 114 2.25 26.13 10.82
N VAL A 115 3.40 26.72 11.15
CA VAL A 115 3.98 26.71 12.49
C VAL A 115 4.03 28.14 13.03
N VAL A 116 3.63 28.34 14.28
CA VAL A 116 3.78 29.63 14.95
C VAL A 116 5.26 29.94 15.09
N LYS A 117 5.75 30.96 14.39
CA LYS A 117 7.17 31.39 14.45
C LYS A 117 7.45 32.22 15.68
N ARG A 118 6.50 33.08 16.06
CA ARG A 118 6.58 33.93 17.26
C ARG A 118 5.21 34.42 17.63
N TRP A 119 4.92 34.46 18.93
CA TRP A 119 3.69 35.02 19.49
C TRP A 119 4.03 35.95 20.66
N LEU A 120 3.38 37.12 20.72
CA LEU A 120 3.55 38.12 21.77
C LEU A 120 2.28 38.20 22.62
N ASN A 121 2.23 37.45 23.72
CA ASN A 121 1.06 37.33 24.59
C ASN A 121 0.49 38.68 25.04
N GLU A 122 1.36 39.57 25.52
CA GLU A 122 0.97 40.91 26.02
C GLU A 122 0.36 41.79 24.91
N LYS A 123 0.79 41.61 23.66
CA LYS A 123 0.33 42.39 22.52
C LYS A 123 -0.76 41.70 21.70
N GLY A 124 -1.07 40.43 21.99
CA GLY A 124 -2.14 39.65 21.35
C GLY A 124 -1.93 39.36 19.86
N PHE A 125 -0.69 39.31 19.37
CA PHE A 125 -0.41 38.99 17.96
C PHE A 125 0.89 38.20 17.78
N GLY A 126 1.06 37.61 16.60
CA GLY A 126 2.25 36.87 16.22
C GLY A 126 2.39 36.70 14.72
N PHE A 127 3.28 35.79 14.35
CA PHE A 127 3.60 35.46 12.96
C PHE A 127 3.66 33.94 12.79
N LEU A 128 3.02 33.45 11.73
CA LEU A 128 2.99 32.06 11.32
C LEU A 128 3.91 31.85 10.12
N ARG A 129 4.66 30.76 10.12
CA ARG A 129 5.35 30.27 8.92
C ARG A 129 4.46 29.22 8.26
N PRO A 130 3.97 29.45 7.03
CA PRO A 130 3.22 28.44 6.29
C PRO A 130 4.10 27.22 5.98
N ASP A 131 3.52 26.02 5.96
CA ASP A 131 4.27 24.80 5.65
C ASP A 131 4.62 24.67 4.16
N MET A 132 3.87 25.37 3.32
CA MET A 132 3.89 25.21 1.87
C MET A 132 4.98 26.02 1.17
N ASP A 133 6.07 26.46 1.83
CA ASP A 133 7.29 26.91 1.14
C ASP A 133 8.54 27.14 2.02
N MET A 134 9.69 26.69 1.51
CA MET A 134 11.05 27.04 1.95
C MET A 134 11.45 28.46 1.48
N GLY A 135 10.67 29.48 1.89
CA GLY A 135 10.97 30.88 1.55
C GLY A 135 9.81 31.88 1.55
N GLY A 136 8.58 31.47 1.91
CA GLY A 136 7.43 32.37 1.97
C GLY A 136 7.53 33.44 3.07
N GLU A 137 6.88 34.59 2.85
CA GLU A 137 6.75 35.64 3.86
C GLU A 137 5.93 35.13 5.07
N ASP A 138 6.32 35.57 6.28
CA ASP A 138 5.58 35.22 7.48
C ASP A 138 4.16 35.81 7.45
N ILE A 139 3.16 35.02 7.83
CA ILE A 139 1.75 35.43 7.87
C ILE A 139 1.42 36.01 9.25
N TYR A 140 0.86 37.22 9.27
CA TYR A 140 0.45 37.87 10.50
C TYR A 140 -0.76 37.19 11.14
N VAL A 141 -0.77 36.98 12.45
CA VAL A 141 -1.93 36.43 13.19
C VAL A 141 -2.24 37.30 14.42
N HIS A 142 -3.52 37.56 14.68
CA HIS A 142 -4.00 38.32 15.84
C HIS A 142 -4.89 37.44 16.72
N ARG A 143 -5.02 37.73 18.02
CA ARG A 143 -5.83 36.92 18.94
C ARG A 143 -7.29 36.80 18.57
N SER A 144 -7.82 37.80 17.85
CA SER A 144 -9.19 37.78 17.34
C SER A 144 -9.38 36.82 16.15
N ALA A 145 -8.29 36.26 15.63
CA ALA A 145 -8.33 35.27 14.55
C ALA A 145 -8.26 33.84 15.10
N LEU A 146 -8.08 33.65 16.41
CA LEU A 146 -8.06 32.33 17.04
C LEU A 146 -9.49 31.82 17.21
N ASP A 147 -9.71 30.53 17.02
CA ASP A 147 -11.02 29.92 17.23
C ASP A 147 -11.41 29.90 18.72
N GLU A 148 -12.72 29.78 18.97
CA GLU A 148 -13.29 29.83 20.33
C GLU A 148 -12.62 28.79 21.25
N GLY A 149 -12.14 29.26 22.41
CA GLY A 149 -11.42 28.42 23.39
C GLY A 149 -9.90 28.53 23.33
N ILE A 150 -9.32 29.20 22.32
CA ILE A 150 -7.87 29.44 22.22
C ILE A 150 -7.56 30.88 22.63
N THR A 151 -6.95 31.05 23.81
CA THR A 151 -6.60 32.38 24.34
C THR A 151 -5.21 32.88 23.90
N GLU A 152 -4.31 31.95 23.59
CA GLU A 152 -2.94 32.22 23.17
C GLU A 152 -2.32 31.09 22.31
N LEU A 153 -1.31 31.46 21.52
CA LEU A 153 -0.46 30.55 20.75
C LEU A 153 0.95 30.51 21.34
N GLN A 154 1.68 29.42 21.17
CA GLN A 154 3.09 29.32 21.54
C GLN A 154 3.95 29.12 20.31
N SER A 155 5.19 29.62 20.35
CA SER A 155 6.16 29.38 19.28
C SER A 155 6.38 27.88 19.12
N GLY A 156 6.24 27.37 17.90
CA GLY A 156 6.31 25.94 17.60
C GLY A 156 4.96 25.24 17.49
N ASP A 157 3.86 25.87 17.91
CA ASP A 157 2.51 25.31 17.74
C ASP A 157 2.21 25.07 16.26
N LYS A 158 1.67 23.89 15.96
CA LYS A 158 1.15 23.59 14.62
C LYS A 158 -0.27 24.11 14.52
N VAL A 159 -0.55 24.84 13.45
CA VAL A 159 -1.83 25.51 13.27
C VAL A 159 -2.41 25.28 11.89
N LEU A 160 -3.72 25.22 11.84
CA LEU A 160 -4.55 25.28 10.64
C LEU A 160 -5.19 26.66 10.62
N PHE A 161 -5.12 27.37 9.49
CA PHE A 161 -5.60 28.74 9.38
C PHE A 161 -6.04 29.09 7.95
N LEU A 162 -6.96 30.03 7.81
CA LEU A 162 -7.31 30.66 6.54
C LEU A 162 -6.34 31.81 6.24
N ARG A 163 -5.66 31.75 5.09
CA ARG A 163 -4.80 32.84 4.61
C ARG A 163 -5.66 33.90 3.93
N LEU A 164 -5.70 35.11 4.46
CA LEU A 164 -6.40 36.25 3.87
C LEU A 164 -5.41 37.35 3.48
N ASP A 165 -5.77 38.19 2.51
CA ASP A 165 -5.05 39.43 2.22
C ASP A 165 -5.21 40.39 3.42
N ASP A 166 -4.13 41.08 3.80
CA ASP A 166 -4.15 42.03 4.91
C ASP A 166 -4.79 43.38 4.55
N GLY A 167 -5.07 43.61 3.26
CA GLY A 167 -5.73 44.79 2.72
C GLY A 167 -4.90 46.07 2.79
N LYS A 168 -3.62 45.99 3.16
CA LYS A 168 -2.72 47.13 3.38
C LYS A 168 -1.62 47.26 2.31
N GLY A 169 -1.60 46.40 1.29
CA GLY A 169 -0.74 46.51 0.11
C GLY A 169 -0.60 45.18 -0.63
N ARG A 170 -0.10 45.21 -1.88
CA ARG A 170 0.10 43.99 -2.69
C ARG A 170 1.07 43.03 -2.00
N GLY A 171 0.57 41.88 -1.54
CA GLY A 171 1.39 40.73 -1.16
C GLY A 171 1.55 40.46 0.34
N LYS A 172 0.89 41.20 1.24
CA LYS A 172 0.92 40.90 2.68
C LYS A 172 -0.32 40.15 3.13
N PHE A 173 -0.15 39.15 3.99
CA PHE A 173 -1.21 38.20 4.35
C PHE A 173 -1.40 38.09 5.86
N ARG A 174 -2.64 37.83 6.27
CA ARG A 174 -3.04 37.54 7.64
C ARG A 174 -3.74 36.20 7.78
N ALA A 175 -3.66 35.59 8.94
CA ALA A 175 -4.37 34.37 9.29
C ALA A 175 -5.75 34.70 9.91
N ALA A 176 -6.76 33.90 9.57
CA ALA A 176 -8.09 33.87 10.16
C ALA A 176 -8.48 32.43 10.53
N ASN A 177 -9.43 32.25 11.46
CA ASN A 177 -9.92 30.94 11.91
C ASN A 177 -8.78 29.96 12.24
N VAL A 178 -7.93 30.40 13.16
CA VAL A 178 -6.72 29.68 13.55
C VAL A 178 -7.06 28.67 14.64
N THR A 179 -6.96 27.40 14.30
CA THR A 179 -7.07 26.27 15.22
C THR A 179 -5.70 25.64 15.45
N LYS A 180 -5.40 25.24 16.69
CA LYS A 180 -4.25 24.39 16.98
C LYS A 180 -4.52 22.99 16.44
N LEU A 181 -3.68 22.52 15.53
CA LEU A 181 -3.66 21.12 15.15
C LEU A 181 -3.06 20.38 16.34
N GLY A 182 -3.86 19.52 16.98
CA GLY A 182 -3.45 18.79 18.17
C GLY A 182 -2.06 18.22 17.98
N SER A 183 -1.15 18.55 18.90
CA SER A 183 0.23 18.08 18.92
C SER A 183 0.35 16.60 19.26
N GLY A 184 -0.58 15.77 18.79
CA GLY A 184 -0.60 14.32 19.00
C GLY A 184 0.44 13.61 18.15
N SER A 185 1.70 14.02 18.22
CA SER A 185 2.81 13.11 17.99
C SER A 185 3.02 12.40 19.33
N LEU A 186 2.60 11.14 19.39
CA LEU A 186 2.81 10.28 20.56
C LEU A 186 4.25 10.32 21.08
N PHE A 187 5.21 10.66 20.21
CA PHE A 187 6.64 10.62 20.49
C PHE A 187 7.28 12.00 20.77
N ARG A 188 6.54 13.13 20.67
CA ARG A 188 7.05 14.42 21.16
C ARG A 188 6.78 14.64 22.64
N ASP A 189 5.65 14.14 23.13
CA ASP A 189 5.20 14.33 24.52
C ASP A 189 5.68 13.22 25.46
N LEU A 190 6.39 12.24 24.92
CA LEU A 190 7.01 11.15 25.66
C LEU A 190 8.31 11.67 26.29
N PRO A 191 8.40 11.80 27.63
CA PRO A 191 9.61 12.29 28.25
C PRO A 191 10.78 11.36 27.86
N LEU A 192 11.82 11.95 27.27
CA LEU A 192 13.11 11.30 27.07
C LEU A 192 13.70 10.94 28.44
N GLN A 193 13.23 9.86 29.06
CA GLN A 193 13.92 9.29 30.20
C GLN A 193 15.16 8.56 29.68
N PRO A 194 16.35 8.81 30.23
CA PRO A 194 17.52 8.02 29.90
C PRO A 194 17.26 6.57 30.34
N SER A 195 17.08 5.66 29.38
CA SER A 195 17.02 4.23 29.67
C SER A 195 18.34 3.81 30.33
N VAL A 196 18.26 3.33 31.56
CA VAL A 196 19.34 2.61 32.22
C VAL A 196 19.59 1.37 31.35
N LEU A 197 20.77 1.24 30.73
CA LEU A 197 21.18 0.26 29.70
C LEU A 197 20.87 0.67 28.23
N GLY A 198 21.93 1.09 27.53
CA GLY A 198 21.89 1.74 26.21
C GLY A 198 21.57 0.87 24.98
N ALA A 199 20.51 0.06 24.99
CA ALA A 199 20.08 -0.70 23.79
C ALA A 199 18.56 -0.96 23.66
N GLN A 200 17.72 -0.36 24.51
CA GLN A 200 16.32 -0.78 24.67
C GLN A 200 15.23 0.22 24.23
N LYS A 201 15.58 1.41 23.73
CA LYS A 201 14.61 2.48 23.40
C LYS A 201 13.37 2.02 22.61
N GLY A 202 13.54 1.16 21.60
CA GLY A 202 12.42 0.69 20.79
C GLY A 202 11.48 -0.29 21.51
N LEU A 203 12.01 -1.17 22.37
CA LEU A 203 11.19 -2.15 23.09
C LEU A 203 10.41 -1.49 24.23
N SER A 204 11.03 -0.50 24.89
CA SER A 204 10.37 0.39 25.85
C SER A 204 9.14 1.06 25.23
N GLN A 205 9.31 1.65 24.04
CA GLN A 205 8.22 2.29 23.29
C GLN A 205 7.12 1.30 22.92
N TRP A 206 7.50 0.09 22.49
CA TRP A 206 6.53 -0.95 22.17
C TRP A 206 5.69 -1.36 23.38
N LEU A 207 6.34 -1.55 24.54
CA LEU A 207 5.67 -1.88 25.80
C LEU A 207 4.74 -0.77 26.26
N GLU A 208 5.18 0.48 26.17
CA GLU A 208 4.35 1.63 26.51
C GLU A 208 3.12 1.74 25.60
N MET A 209 3.27 1.50 24.29
CA MET A 209 2.13 1.42 23.38
C MET A 209 1.16 0.29 23.76
N ALA A 210 1.68 -0.86 24.19
CA ALA A 210 0.85 -1.93 24.74
C ALA A 210 0.24 -1.58 26.12
N GLY A 211 0.57 -0.43 26.72
CA GLY A 211 0.15 -0.02 28.07
C GLY A 211 0.80 -0.84 29.18
N GLU A 212 1.96 -1.43 28.91
CA GLU A 212 2.72 -2.25 29.85
C GLU A 212 3.86 -1.45 30.46
N LYS A 213 4.07 -1.64 31.77
CA LYS A 213 5.23 -1.05 32.44
C LYS A 213 6.46 -1.90 32.14
N GLU A 214 7.53 -1.24 31.71
CA GLU A 214 8.82 -1.89 31.55
C GLU A 214 9.33 -2.42 32.89
N THR A 215 9.56 -3.74 32.97
CA THR A 215 10.22 -4.39 34.10
C THR A 215 11.34 -5.32 33.60
N PRO A 216 12.41 -5.55 34.38
CA PRO A 216 13.48 -6.46 34.00
C PRO A 216 12.98 -7.87 33.67
N GLU A 217 11.96 -8.37 34.37
CA GLU A 217 11.36 -9.68 34.16
C GLU A 217 10.62 -9.76 32.82
N LEU A 218 9.90 -8.69 32.44
CA LEU A 218 9.20 -8.61 31.16
C LEU A 218 10.20 -8.52 30.01
N LEU A 219 11.25 -7.71 30.15
CA LEU A 219 12.31 -7.59 29.15
C LEU A 219 13.05 -8.92 28.95
N SER A 220 13.40 -9.60 30.04
CA SER A 220 14.04 -10.93 29.98
C SER A 220 13.13 -11.98 29.36
N PHE A 221 11.81 -11.87 29.54
CA PHE A 221 10.83 -12.74 28.90
C PHE A 221 10.74 -12.49 27.38
N LEU A 222 10.79 -11.23 26.95
CA LEU A 222 10.63 -10.87 25.54
C LEU A 222 11.89 -11.11 24.71
N GLU A 223 13.08 -10.99 25.31
CA GLU A 223 14.37 -11.04 24.61
C GLU A 223 14.52 -12.23 23.64
N PRO A 224 14.16 -13.48 24.00
CA PRO A 224 14.28 -14.62 23.09
C PRO A 224 13.38 -14.53 21.85
N PHE A 225 12.37 -13.67 21.88
CA PHE A 225 11.35 -13.48 20.85
C PHE A 225 11.52 -12.14 20.12
N VAL A 226 12.63 -11.43 20.30
CA VAL A 226 12.90 -10.16 19.61
C VAL A 226 13.95 -10.37 18.52
N LEU A 227 13.52 -10.23 17.26
CA LEU A 227 14.44 -10.08 16.13
C LEU A 227 14.89 -8.62 16.09
N ARG A 228 16.18 -8.36 15.82
CA ARG A 228 16.67 -6.99 15.61
C ARG A 228 16.99 -6.79 14.13
N SER A 229 16.40 -5.75 13.55
CA SER A 229 16.70 -5.32 12.17
C SER A 229 18.16 -4.89 12.02
N SER A 230 18.61 -4.63 10.79
CA SER A 230 19.99 -4.17 10.55
C SER A 230 20.29 -2.80 11.18
N LEU A 231 19.24 -2.03 11.51
CA LEU A 231 19.33 -0.77 12.26
C LEU A 231 19.17 -0.95 13.78
N ASN A 232 19.24 -2.19 14.26
CA ASN A 232 19.07 -2.56 15.65
C ASN A 232 17.67 -2.24 16.24
N CYS A 233 16.69 -1.92 15.39
CA CYS A 233 15.30 -1.72 15.82
C CYS A 233 14.66 -3.09 16.16
N PRO A 234 13.93 -3.19 17.29
CA PRO A 234 13.37 -4.46 17.76
C PRO A 234 12.05 -4.79 17.04
N PHE A 235 11.94 -6.04 16.60
CA PHE A 235 10.75 -6.65 16.03
C PHE A 235 10.33 -7.84 16.89
N LEU A 236 9.17 -7.74 17.53
CA LEU A 236 8.64 -8.87 18.31
C LEU A 236 8.14 -9.95 17.34
N VAL A 237 8.66 -11.16 17.50
CA VAL A 237 8.31 -12.32 16.69
C VAL A 237 7.10 -13.03 17.29
N LEU A 238 6.02 -13.11 16.53
CA LEU A 238 4.81 -13.85 16.91
C LEU A 238 4.68 -15.09 16.03
N SER A 239 5.06 -16.24 16.57
CA SER A 239 4.91 -17.56 15.94
C SER A 239 4.67 -18.63 17.00
N GLU A 240 3.90 -19.66 16.66
CA GLU A 240 3.77 -20.88 17.48
C GLU A 240 4.94 -21.86 17.26
N THR A 241 5.73 -21.62 16.21
CA THR A 241 6.85 -22.48 15.81
C THR A 241 8.14 -21.67 15.71
N GLN A 242 9.26 -22.33 15.41
CA GLN A 242 10.48 -21.60 15.08
C GLN A 242 10.28 -20.90 13.73
N LEU A 243 10.20 -19.57 13.74
CA LEU A 243 10.11 -18.76 12.52
C LEU A 243 11.49 -18.41 11.95
N VAL A 244 12.45 -18.11 12.81
CA VAL A 244 13.82 -17.72 12.43
C VAL A 244 14.81 -18.71 13.03
N THR A 245 15.73 -19.19 12.22
CA THR A 245 16.78 -20.14 12.62
C THR A 245 17.62 -19.53 13.74
N GLY A 246 17.73 -20.25 14.85
CA GLY A 246 18.45 -19.79 16.05
C GLY A 246 17.57 -19.07 17.09
N MET A 247 16.32 -18.72 16.77
CA MET A 247 15.34 -18.25 17.76
C MET A 247 14.53 -19.45 18.28
N ALA A 248 14.28 -19.51 19.59
CA ALA A 248 13.48 -20.59 20.17
C ALA A 248 12.00 -20.43 19.82
N ALA A 249 11.31 -21.55 19.57
CA ALA A 249 9.85 -21.53 19.52
C ALA A 249 9.29 -21.33 20.95
N PRO A 250 8.27 -20.49 21.15
CA PRO A 250 7.67 -20.30 22.46
C PRO A 250 6.93 -21.58 22.91
N THR A 251 6.89 -21.82 24.22
CA THR A 251 5.91 -22.72 24.81
C THR A 251 4.49 -22.17 24.65
N ALA A 252 3.46 -23.00 24.84
CA ALA A 252 2.07 -22.57 24.71
C ALA A 252 1.70 -21.39 25.62
N GLU A 253 2.19 -21.36 26.87
CA GLU A 253 1.93 -20.25 27.80
C GLU A 253 2.70 -18.98 27.44
N GLU A 254 3.94 -19.11 26.95
CA GLU A 254 4.71 -17.97 26.43
C GLU A 254 4.05 -17.38 25.19
N PHE A 255 3.60 -18.21 24.24
CA PHE A 255 2.86 -17.77 23.07
C PHE A 255 1.57 -17.05 23.46
N LYS A 256 0.80 -17.61 24.40
CA LYS A 256 -0.41 -16.97 24.91
C LYS A 256 -0.11 -15.61 25.54
N ARG A 257 1.03 -15.47 26.24
CA ARG A 257 1.47 -14.19 26.81
C ARG A 257 1.90 -13.20 25.72
N LEU A 258 2.68 -13.64 24.73
CA LEU A 258 3.09 -12.83 23.56
C LEU A 258 1.86 -12.32 22.79
N LYS A 259 0.93 -13.21 22.44
CA LYS A 259 -0.30 -12.84 21.72
C LYS A 259 -1.11 -11.79 22.49
N ARG A 260 -1.24 -11.91 23.82
CA ARG A 260 -1.92 -10.89 24.65
C ARG A 260 -1.25 -9.52 24.56
N LEU A 261 0.08 -9.48 24.65
CA LEU A 261 0.84 -8.22 24.53
C LEU A 261 0.66 -7.59 23.15
N VAL A 262 0.73 -8.41 22.08
CA VAL A 262 0.52 -7.95 20.70
C VAL A 262 -0.90 -7.43 20.50
N THR A 263 -1.91 -8.11 21.06
CA THR A 263 -3.32 -7.67 20.97
C THR A 263 -3.48 -6.29 21.62
N ARG A 264 -2.92 -6.08 22.82
CA ARG A 264 -2.94 -4.77 23.50
C ARG A 264 -2.25 -3.68 22.68
N PHE A 265 -1.13 -4.00 22.02
CA PHE A 265 -0.47 -3.07 21.10
C PHE A 265 -1.37 -2.69 19.91
N VAL A 266 -2.06 -3.67 19.31
CA VAL A 266 -3.01 -3.44 18.22
C VAL A 266 -4.18 -2.57 18.69
N ASP A 267 -4.76 -2.86 19.85
CA ASP A 267 -5.84 -2.06 20.45
C ASP A 267 -5.43 -0.59 20.61
N ALA A 268 -4.23 -0.35 21.17
CA ALA A 268 -3.70 1.00 21.31
C ALA A 268 -3.48 1.70 19.96
N CYS A 269 -3.06 0.96 18.92
CA CYS A 269 -2.96 1.50 17.57
C CYS A 269 -4.32 1.94 17.03
N GLN A 270 -5.39 1.17 17.29
CA GLN A 270 -6.75 1.53 16.89
C GLN A 270 -7.28 2.75 17.66
N GLU A 271 -7.05 2.81 18.97
CA GLU A 271 -7.47 3.93 19.82
C GLU A 271 -6.82 5.25 19.39
N LYS A 272 -5.57 5.19 18.95
CA LYS A 272 -4.76 6.36 18.58
C LYS A 272 -4.80 6.71 17.09
N ASN A 273 -5.60 5.99 16.29
CA ASN A 273 -5.63 6.10 14.83
C ASN A 273 -4.21 6.03 14.20
N ALA A 274 -3.42 5.06 14.65
CA ALA A 274 -2.01 4.95 14.27
C ALA A 274 -1.80 4.66 12.78
N VAL A 275 -0.62 5.02 12.29
CA VAL A 275 -0.13 4.61 10.97
C VAL A 275 0.86 3.46 11.15
N LEU A 276 0.59 2.35 10.47
CA LEU A 276 1.51 1.21 10.40
C LEU A 276 2.03 1.07 8.97
N LEU A 277 3.34 0.94 8.84
CA LEU A 277 3.94 0.33 7.67
C LEU A 277 3.67 -1.17 7.73
N ALA A 278 3.29 -1.73 6.59
CA ALA A 278 3.10 -3.16 6.47
C ALA A 278 3.83 -3.67 5.22
N ASP A 279 4.35 -4.89 5.34
CA ASP A 279 4.88 -5.63 4.21
C ASP A 279 4.58 -7.12 4.43
N PHE A 280 4.72 -7.90 3.35
CA PHE A 280 4.47 -9.33 3.39
C PHE A 280 5.51 -10.08 2.57
N GLU A 281 5.95 -11.22 3.12
CA GLU A 281 6.84 -12.13 2.42
C GLU A 281 6.11 -13.43 2.09
N GLY A 282 6.35 -13.93 0.89
CA GLY A 282 5.53 -14.99 0.32
C GLY A 282 6.04 -15.51 -1.02
N GLU A 283 5.32 -16.48 -1.57
CA GLU A 283 5.66 -17.14 -2.81
C GLU A 283 4.59 -16.84 -3.87
N MET A 284 5.02 -16.20 -4.96
CA MET A 284 4.17 -15.77 -6.08
C MET A 284 2.85 -15.06 -5.64
N PRO A 285 2.89 -14.00 -4.80
CA PRO A 285 1.68 -13.39 -4.25
C PRO A 285 0.61 -13.07 -5.31
N GLY A 286 -0.64 -13.40 -4.98
CA GLY A 286 -1.79 -13.29 -5.87
C GLY A 286 -2.79 -14.41 -5.65
N HIS A 287 -3.76 -14.56 -6.56
CA HIS A 287 -4.87 -15.51 -6.42
C HIS A 287 -4.47 -17.00 -6.32
N GLY A 288 -3.27 -17.38 -6.78
CA GLY A 288 -2.69 -18.73 -6.59
C GLY A 288 -1.40 -18.74 -5.75
N GLY A 289 -1.03 -17.58 -5.21
CA GLY A 289 0.15 -17.40 -4.39
C GLY A 289 -0.11 -17.71 -2.93
N GLU A 290 0.92 -17.50 -2.14
CA GLU A 290 0.80 -17.43 -0.69
C GLU A 290 1.65 -16.31 -0.10
N ILE A 291 1.16 -15.68 0.96
CA ILE A 291 1.96 -14.92 1.93
C ILE A 291 2.08 -15.78 3.19
N SER A 292 3.29 -15.84 3.73
CA SER A 292 3.63 -16.70 4.87
C SER A 292 4.11 -15.91 6.08
N ILE A 293 4.56 -14.66 5.87
CA ILE A 293 5.07 -13.79 6.91
C ILE A 293 4.49 -12.39 6.70
N ALA A 294 4.10 -11.73 7.79
CA ALA A 294 3.76 -10.31 7.79
C ALA A 294 4.76 -9.52 8.64
N GLN A 295 5.13 -8.34 8.17
CA GLN A 295 5.92 -7.37 8.92
C GLN A 295 5.07 -6.13 9.16
N LEU A 296 5.07 -5.63 10.40
CA LEU A 296 4.40 -4.39 10.77
C LEU A 296 5.39 -3.48 11.49
N GLN A 297 5.38 -2.19 11.19
CA GLN A 297 6.20 -1.20 11.91
C GLN A 297 5.37 0.05 12.11
N PHE A 298 5.40 0.60 13.32
CA PHE A 298 4.77 1.89 13.58
C PHE A 298 5.52 3.00 12.85
N THR A 299 4.80 4.00 12.32
CA THR A 299 5.44 5.20 11.76
C THR A 299 4.70 6.47 12.13
N GLU A 300 5.47 7.54 12.32
CA GLU A 300 4.94 8.89 12.42
C GLU A 300 5.06 9.66 11.10
N VAL A 301 5.72 9.10 10.09
CA VAL A 301 6.07 9.85 8.89
C VAL A 301 4.87 10.30 8.08
N LEU A 302 3.68 9.72 8.29
CA LEU A 302 2.45 10.13 7.64
C LEU A 302 1.43 10.60 8.67
N ASP A 303 0.75 11.70 8.37
CA ASP A 303 -0.41 12.12 9.15
C ASP A 303 -1.66 11.31 8.72
N PRO A 304 -2.34 10.61 9.64
CA PRO A 304 -3.43 9.70 9.29
C PRO A 304 -4.70 10.39 8.76
N ALA A 305 -4.89 11.69 9.02
CA ALA A 305 -6.07 12.43 8.62
C ALA A 305 -5.90 13.17 7.29
N SER A 306 -4.75 13.84 7.11
CA SER A 306 -4.43 14.65 5.94
C SER A 306 -3.64 13.90 4.87
N PHE A 307 -3.04 12.77 5.21
CA PHE A 307 -2.14 12.00 4.34
C PHE A 307 -0.91 12.79 3.88
N ILE A 308 -0.54 13.84 4.63
CA ILE A 308 0.63 14.66 4.33
C ILE A 308 1.85 14.01 5.00
N PRO A 309 2.95 13.77 4.26
CA PRO A 309 4.16 13.24 4.86
C PRO A 309 4.88 14.29 5.72
N ARG A 310 5.30 13.91 6.92
CA ARG A 310 6.25 14.63 7.77
C ARG A 310 7.67 14.41 7.23
N ARG A 311 8.37 15.51 6.91
CA ARG A 311 9.74 15.44 6.40
C ARG A 311 10.70 14.95 7.47
N LEU A 312 11.51 13.96 7.13
CA LEU A 312 12.59 13.49 7.99
C LEU A 312 13.70 14.55 8.02
N ALA A 313 14.20 14.84 9.23
CA ALA A 313 15.33 15.73 9.41
C ALA A 313 16.64 15.08 8.92
N PRO A 314 17.63 15.87 8.49
CA PRO A 314 18.98 15.35 8.26
C PRO A 314 19.49 14.62 9.51
N GLY A 315 20.04 13.42 9.32
CA GLY A 315 20.51 12.58 10.45
C GLY A 315 19.41 11.88 11.25
N HIS A 316 18.20 11.73 10.68
CA HIS A 316 17.13 10.94 11.28
C HIS A 316 17.60 9.53 11.69
N SER A 317 17.24 9.13 12.92
CA SER A 317 17.50 7.78 13.43
C SER A 317 16.21 6.98 13.38
N PHE A 318 16.23 5.90 12.59
CA PHE A 318 15.18 4.89 12.58
C PHE A 318 15.23 4.12 13.90
N GLN A 319 14.14 4.14 14.66
CA GLN A 319 14.06 3.49 15.98
C GLN A 319 12.72 2.78 16.21
N ALA A 320 11.79 2.87 15.26
CA ALA A 320 10.44 2.37 15.43
C ALA A 320 10.45 0.86 15.65
N PRO A 321 9.74 0.36 16.70
CA PRO A 321 9.59 -1.06 16.89
C PRO A 321 8.58 -1.63 15.89
N GLY A 322 8.66 -2.95 15.70
CA GLY A 322 7.77 -3.65 14.80
C GLY A 322 7.35 -5.04 15.29
N LEU A 323 6.61 -5.73 14.43
CA LEU A 323 6.16 -7.10 14.60
C LEU A 323 6.61 -7.91 13.39
N LEU A 324 7.02 -9.16 13.64
CA LEU A 324 7.25 -10.17 12.62
C LEU A 324 6.32 -11.35 12.91
N ILE A 325 5.32 -11.56 12.06
CA ILE A 325 4.19 -12.45 12.35
C ILE A 325 4.20 -13.62 11.38
N ASP A 326 4.12 -14.84 11.91
CA ASP A 326 4.06 -16.08 11.13
C ASP A 326 2.63 -16.41 10.71
N LEU A 327 2.31 -16.21 9.42
CA LEU A 327 0.96 -16.44 8.87
C LEU A 327 0.67 -17.93 8.60
N ARG A 328 1.63 -18.81 8.85
CA ARG A 328 1.42 -20.27 8.82
C ARG A 328 0.81 -20.78 10.12
N CYS A 329 0.83 -19.96 11.17
CA CYS A 329 0.24 -20.25 12.47
C CYS A 329 -1.18 -19.67 12.51
N PRO A 330 -2.26 -20.48 12.54
CA PRO A 330 -3.63 -19.98 12.54
C PRO A 330 -3.90 -18.99 13.68
N ASN A 331 -3.29 -19.18 14.86
CA ASN A 331 -3.50 -18.28 16.00
C ASN A 331 -2.82 -16.91 15.81
N CYS A 332 -1.89 -16.77 14.86
CA CYS A 332 -1.27 -15.49 14.53
C CYS A 332 -2.10 -14.69 13.52
N ILE A 333 -2.94 -15.35 12.71
CA ILE A 333 -3.74 -14.71 11.66
C ILE A 333 -4.76 -13.72 12.24
N ASP A 334 -5.28 -13.98 13.44
CA ASP A 334 -6.23 -13.07 14.10
C ASP A 334 -5.66 -11.66 14.27
N VAL A 335 -4.37 -11.53 14.61
CA VAL A 335 -3.69 -10.24 14.74
C VAL A 335 -3.68 -9.50 13.40
N ILE A 336 -3.41 -10.20 12.31
CA ILE A 336 -3.45 -9.60 10.97
C ILE A 336 -4.87 -9.26 10.54
N ARG A 337 -5.87 -10.07 10.90
CA ARG A 337 -7.28 -9.73 10.67
C ARG A 337 -7.67 -8.43 11.37
N GLU A 338 -7.28 -8.28 12.63
CA GLU A 338 -7.52 -7.06 13.39
C GLU A 338 -6.81 -5.86 12.76
N VAL A 339 -5.50 -5.94 12.50
CA VAL A 339 -4.73 -4.81 11.94
C VAL A 339 -5.21 -4.43 10.54
N MET A 340 -5.22 -5.38 9.62
CA MET A 340 -5.50 -5.10 8.21
C MET A 340 -6.99 -4.81 7.98
N GLY A 341 -7.89 -5.44 8.74
CA GLY A 341 -9.33 -5.19 8.70
C GLY A 341 -9.78 -3.93 9.45
N SER A 342 -8.93 -3.33 10.30
CA SER A 342 -9.29 -2.14 11.06
C SER A 342 -9.53 -0.92 10.17
N SER A 343 -10.65 -0.23 10.39
CA SER A 343 -10.93 1.10 9.83
C SER A 343 -10.30 2.25 10.61
N ARG A 344 -9.59 1.95 11.71
CA ARG A 344 -8.92 2.94 12.57
C ARG A 344 -7.41 2.96 12.41
N ILE A 345 -6.81 1.89 11.92
CA ILE A 345 -5.37 1.84 11.62
C ILE A 345 -5.19 2.15 10.13
N LEU A 346 -4.39 3.17 9.83
CA LEU A 346 -3.94 3.44 8.45
C LEU A 346 -2.74 2.54 8.14
N LYS A 347 -2.84 1.71 7.10
CA LYS A 347 -1.74 0.85 6.64
C LYS A 347 -1.09 1.45 5.41
N VAL A 348 0.23 1.47 5.39
CA VAL A 348 1.00 1.90 4.22
C VAL A 348 1.90 0.76 3.76
N LEU A 349 1.68 0.31 2.52
CA LEU A 349 2.42 -0.77 1.88
C LEU A 349 3.15 -0.25 0.65
N TRP A 350 4.12 -1.01 0.15
CA TRP A 350 4.76 -0.76 -1.14
C TRP A 350 4.41 -1.86 -2.15
N GLY A 351 3.48 -1.61 -3.07
CA GLY A 351 3.10 -2.59 -4.08
C GLY A 351 2.02 -3.58 -3.63
N ALA A 352 0.96 -3.07 -3.00
CA ALA A 352 -0.01 -3.84 -2.20
C ALA A 352 -0.88 -4.89 -2.95
N ASN A 353 -0.93 -4.90 -4.28
CA ASN A 353 -1.98 -5.63 -5.01
C ASN A 353 -1.90 -7.16 -4.83
N GLY A 354 -0.70 -7.75 -4.96
CA GLY A 354 -0.51 -9.19 -4.80
C GLY A 354 -0.76 -9.64 -3.36
N ASP A 355 -0.31 -8.83 -2.40
CA ASP A 355 -0.49 -9.13 -0.96
C ASP A 355 -1.95 -9.05 -0.57
N CYS A 356 -2.69 -8.03 -1.05
CA CYS A 356 -4.12 -7.91 -0.82
C CYS A 356 -4.91 -9.08 -1.42
N GLN A 357 -4.51 -9.58 -2.61
CA GLN A 357 -5.10 -10.78 -3.18
C GLN A 357 -4.89 -12.00 -2.26
N CYS A 358 -3.69 -12.19 -1.70
CA CYS A 358 -3.43 -13.27 -0.75
C CYS A 358 -4.21 -13.08 0.56
N LEU A 359 -4.19 -11.89 1.15
CA LEU A 359 -4.93 -11.55 2.37
C LEU A 359 -6.42 -11.92 2.23
N MET A 360 -7.04 -11.57 1.12
CA MET A 360 -8.46 -11.82 0.87
C MET A 360 -8.76 -13.27 0.51
N TYR A 361 -7.92 -13.92 -0.31
CA TYR A 361 -8.32 -15.12 -1.03
C TYR A 361 -7.45 -16.36 -0.81
N GLN A 362 -6.35 -16.27 -0.08
CA GLN A 362 -5.51 -17.43 0.21
C GLN A 362 -6.28 -18.49 1.02
N ARG A 363 -6.24 -19.74 0.53
CA ARG A 363 -6.83 -20.92 1.21
C ARG A 363 -5.78 -21.89 1.75
N ARG A 364 -4.63 -21.97 1.08
CA ARG A 364 -3.52 -22.84 1.42
C ARG A 364 -2.24 -22.00 1.53
N PRO A 365 -1.28 -22.39 2.40
CA PRO A 365 -1.33 -23.54 3.32
C PRO A 365 -2.32 -23.33 4.47
N VAL A 366 -2.55 -22.07 4.85
CA VAL A 366 -3.54 -21.65 5.84
C VAL A 366 -4.48 -20.60 5.24
N HIS A 367 -5.75 -20.63 5.65
CA HIS A 367 -6.73 -19.66 5.21
C HIS A 367 -6.58 -18.33 5.96
N ILE A 368 -6.28 -17.25 5.24
CA ILE A 368 -6.13 -15.90 5.81
C ILE A 368 -7.49 -15.21 5.94
N GLY A 369 -8.14 -14.89 4.83
CA GLY A 369 -9.52 -14.40 4.81
C GLY A 369 -9.71 -13.06 5.53
N VAL A 370 -8.98 -12.04 5.09
CA VAL A 370 -9.01 -10.67 5.62
C VAL A 370 -9.53 -9.74 4.53
N ASP A 371 -10.43 -8.83 4.85
CA ASP A 371 -10.84 -7.73 3.96
C ASP A 371 -10.08 -6.44 4.36
N PRO A 372 -9.00 -6.06 3.66
CA PRO A 372 -8.20 -4.91 4.07
C PRO A 372 -8.99 -3.61 3.98
N GLN A 373 -8.81 -2.74 4.97
CA GLN A 373 -9.40 -1.41 5.03
C GLN A 373 -8.32 -0.36 5.27
N MET A 374 -8.61 0.93 5.06
CA MET A 374 -7.71 2.05 5.38
C MET A 374 -6.27 1.81 4.94
N LEU A 375 -6.05 1.62 3.64
CA LEU A 375 -4.77 1.19 3.08
C LEU A 375 -4.26 2.17 2.01
N ILE A 376 -2.95 2.41 2.02
CA ILE A 376 -2.22 3.17 1.00
C ILE A 376 -1.15 2.27 0.39
N ASP A 377 -1.26 1.99 -0.91
CA ASP A 377 -0.15 1.56 -1.73
C ASP A 377 0.72 2.78 -2.07
N ALA A 378 1.78 3.00 -1.31
CA ALA A 378 2.66 4.17 -1.45
C ALA A 378 3.33 4.22 -2.84
N GLN A 379 3.50 3.08 -3.49
CA GLN A 379 4.14 2.99 -4.80
C GLN A 379 3.38 3.79 -5.86
N VAL A 380 2.04 3.82 -5.78
CA VAL A 380 1.18 4.48 -6.77
C VAL A 380 1.05 5.98 -6.55
N ALA A 381 1.72 6.53 -5.54
CA ALA A 381 1.74 7.96 -5.24
C ALA A 381 2.69 8.77 -6.15
N PHE A 382 3.65 8.08 -6.79
CA PHE A 382 4.79 8.71 -7.46
C PHE A 382 4.72 8.69 -8.98
N ASP A 383 3.87 7.83 -9.56
CA ASP A 383 3.69 7.73 -11.01
C ASP A 383 2.30 7.16 -11.32
N ASP A 384 1.61 7.77 -12.29
CA ASP A 384 0.26 7.39 -12.72
C ASP A 384 0.24 6.30 -13.80
N ARG A 385 1.39 5.98 -14.40
CA ARG A 385 1.55 5.07 -15.54
C ARG A 385 2.35 3.82 -15.21
N VAL A 386 3.39 3.95 -14.40
CA VAL A 386 4.39 2.90 -14.14
C VAL A 386 4.61 2.72 -12.65
N ARG A 387 4.54 1.48 -12.17
CA ARG A 387 4.94 1.14 -10.80
C ARG A 387 6.47 1.21 -10.70
N ILE A 388 7.00 2.20 -9.98
CA ILE A 388 8.45 2.36 -9.75
C ILE A 388 8.88 1.36 -8.68
N GLY A 389 9.93 0.57 -8.94
CA GLY A 389 10.49 -0.34 -7.95
C GLY A 389 11.13 0.39 -6.77
N MET A 390 11.11 -0.21 -5.58
CA MET A 390 11.65 0.40 -4.36
C MET A 390 13.13 0.79 -4.51
N ALA A 391 13.97 -0.09 -5.07
CA ALA A 391 15.39 0.17 -5.30
C ALA A 391 15.61 1.46 -6.11
N LYS A 392 14.85 1.63 -7.21
CA LYS A 392 14.91 2.83 -8.04
C LYS A 392 14.41 4.08 -7.30
N MET A 393 13.41 3.94 -6.42
CA MET A 393 12.95 5.06 -5.61
C MET A 393 14.04 5.52 -4.61
N LEU A 394 14.76 4.55 -4.02
CA LEU A 394 15.84 4.79 -3.07
C LEU A 394 17.05 5.52 -3.68
N GLU A 395 17.33 5.36 -4.97
CA GLU A 395 18.43 6.06 -5.66
C GLU A 395 18.34 7.59 -5.52
N SER A 396 17.14 8.12 -5.35
CA SER A 396 16.92 9.55 -5.22
C SER A 396 16.78 10.02 -3.77
N VAL A 397 16.75 9.11 -2.79
CA VAL A 397 16.69 9.46 -1.35
C VAL A 397 18.01 10.16 -0.95
N PRO A 398 17.97 11.24 -0.14
CA PRO A 398 19.18 11.95 0.29
C PRO A 398 20.24 11.01 0.88
N ALA A 399 21.50 11.24 0.52
CA ALA A 399 22.61 10.36 0.88
C ALA A 399 22.78 10.22 2.40
N GLU A 400 22.45 11.25 3.19
CA GLU A 400 22.50 11.19 4.66
C GLU A 400 21.50 10.20 5.25
N ILE A 401 20.31 10.11 4.66
CA ILE A 401 19.28 9.13 5.05
C ILE A 401 19.65 7.76 4.52
N GLN A 402 20.10 7.67 3.27
CA GLN A 402 20.47 6.41 2.63
C GLN A 402 21.65 5.71 3.33
N LYS A 403 22.63 6.46 3.85
CA LYS A 403 23.73 5.93 4.68
C LYS A 403 23.24 5.23 5.94
N GLY A 404 22.09 5.66 6.48
CA GLY A 404 21.45 5.07 7.64
C GLY A 404 20.50 3.93 7.31
N LEU A 405 20.38 3.51 6.04
CA LEU A 405 19.52 2.40 5.63
C LEU A 405 20.33 1.10 5.43
N PRO A 406 19.72 -0.06 5.71
CA PRO A 406 20.35 -1.34 5.43
C PRO A 406 20.55 -1.50 3.92
N THR A 407 21.72 -2.01 3.52
CA THR A 407 21.94 -2.40 2.13
C THR A 407 20.94 -3.47 1.73
N LYS A 408 20.39 -3.39 0.52
CA LYS A 408 19.55 -4.48 -0.01
C LYS A 408 20.49 -5.63 -0.37
N GLN A 409 20.80 -6.46 0.62
CA GLN A 409 21.63 -7.66 0.48
C GLN A 409 21.04 -8.54 -0.64
N ALA A 410 21.91 -9.24 -1.37
CA ALA A 410 21.65 -9.95 -2.64
C ALA A 410 20.17 -10.29 -2.88
N GLN A 411 19.58 -9.62 -3.88
CA GLN A 411 18.20 -9.82 -4.29
C GLN A 411 17.93 -11.31 -4.52
N ILE A 412 16.90 -11.85 -3.85
CA ILE A 412 16.46 -13.23 -4.07
C ILE A 412 16.09 -13.37 -5.55
N ASP A 413 16.72 -14.31 -6.25
CA ASP A 413 16.36 -14.66 -7.63
C ASP A 413 15.10 -15.53 -7.60
N TRP A 414 13.95 -14.89 -7.37
CA TRP A 414 12.65 -15.55 -7.29
C TRP A 414 12.36 -16.41 -8.52
N ASP A 415 12.69 -15.89 -9.71
CA ASP A 415 12.45 -16.59 -10.98
C ASP A 415 13.18 -17.94 -11.03
N ALA A 416 14.37 -18.06 -10.41
CA ALA A 416 15.14 -19.31 -10.34
C ALA A 416 14.50 -20.41 -9.48
N PHE A 417 13.58 -20.07 -8.57
CA PHE A 417 12.84 -21.07 -7.79
C PHE A 417 11.44 -21.28 -8.35
N HIS A 418 10.79 -20.18 -8.77
CA HIS A 418 9.41 -20.19 -9.21
C HIS A 418 9.21 -20.96 -10.52
N PHE A 419 10.22 -21.00 -11.41
CA PHE A 419 10.11 -21.78 -12.65
C PHE A 419 10.00 -23.29 -12.41
N GLU A 420 10.40 -23.78 -11.23
CA GLU A 420 10.31 -25.18 -10.79
C GLU A 420 9.18 -25.44 -9.78
N ASN A 421 8.30 -24.45 -9.52
CA ASN A 421 7.34 -24.49 -8.40
C ASN A 421 8.02 -24.84 -7.06
N ARG A 422 9.16 -24.18 -6.80
CA ARG A 422 9.91 -24.27 -5.54
C ARG A 422 9.81 -22.98 -4.74
N ARG A 423 9.98 -23.10 -3.42
CA ARG A 423 10.06 -21.95 -2.51
C ARG A 423 11.42 -21.28 -2.65
N ALA A 424 11.43 -19.95 -2.73
CA ALA A 424 12.65 -19.17 -2.61
C ALA A 424 12.92 -18.80 -1.14
N LEU A 425 11.87 -18.62 -0.34
CA LEU A 425 11.95 -18.42 1.11
C LEU A 425 11.98 -19.77 1.81
N GLU A 426 13.08 -20.02 2.52
CA GLU A 426 13.20 -21.20 3.36
C GLU A 426 12.51 -20.92 4.70
N LEU A 427 11.92 -21.96 5.28
CA LEU A 427 11.24 -21.86 6.55
C LEU A 427 11.73 -23.00 7.46
N PRO A 428 12.21 -22.70 8.69
CA PRO A 428 12.43 -21.37 9.28
C PRO A 428 13.36 -20.47 8.46
N LEU A 429 13.15 -19.16 8.51
CA LEU A 429 13.99 -18.17 7.82
C LEU A 429 15.42 -18.27 8.35
N SER A 430 16.41 -18.16 7.48
CA SER A 430 17.75 -17.78 7.93
C SER A 430 17.73 -16.35 8.50
N PRO A 431 18.68 -16.01 9.41
CA PRO A 431 18.78 -14.66 9.95
C PRO A 431 18.86 -13.58 8.85
N GLN A 432 19.52 -13.90 7.74
CA GLN A 432 19.68 -12.97 6.62
C GLN A 432 18.36 -12.69 5.88
N LYS A 433 17.52 -13.71 5.66
CA LYS A 433 16.17 -13.54 5.08
C LYS A 433 15.20 -12.86 6.06
N ALA A 434 15.36 -13.11 7.36
CA ALA A 434 14.59 -12.40 8.38
C ALA A 434 14.93 -10.90 8.42
N LEU A 435 16.20 -10.53 8.26
CA LEU A 435 16.63 -9.13 8.11
C LEU A 435 16.11 -8.49 6.82
N TYR A 436 16.20 -9.21 5.69
CA TYR A 436 15.65 -8.76 4.41
C TYR A 436 14.18 -8.36 4.55
N ALA A 437 13.38 -9.19 5.21
CA ALA A 437 11.95 -8.99 5.43
C ALA A 437 11.63 -7.75 6.27
N VAL A 438 12.34 -7.51 7.38
CA VAL A 438 12.03 -6.36 8.26
C VAL A 438 12.66 -5.05 7.78
N ASP A 439 13.77 -5.12 7.03
CA ASP A 439 14.50 -3.92 6.59
C ASP A 439 13.78 -3.15 5.47
N ASP A 440 12.88 -3.79 4.70
CA ASP A 440 12.08 -3.09 3.67
C ASP A 440 11.11 -2.06 4.31
N LEU A 441 10.66 -2.24 5.56
CA LEU A 441 9.85 -1.23 6.26
C LEU A 441 10.63 0.07 6.53
N HIS A 442 11.91 -0.02 6.91
CA HIS A 442 12.78 1.17 7.07
C HIS A 442 12.96 1.91 5.73
N ARG A 443 13.04 1.17 4.63
CA ARG A 443 13.14 1.75 3.28
C ARG A 443 11.85 2.45 2.88
N ILE A 444 10.69 1.87 3.18
CA ILE A 444 9.38 2.52 2.98
C ILE A 444 9.33 3.81 3.81
N GLU A 445 9.69 3.77 5.09
CA GLU A 445 9.69 4.95 5.96
C GLU A 445 10.56 6.09 5.40
N ALA A 446 11.78 5.76 4.95
CA ALA A 446 12.67 6.72 4.32
C ALA A 446 12.08 7.34 3.06
N ILE A 447 11.42 6.54 2.22
CA ILE A 447 10.75 7.02 1.01
C ILE A 447 9.61 7.98 1.37
N LEU A 448 8.70 7.59 2.27
CA LEU A 448 7.59 8.43 2.72
C LEU A 448 8.11 9.77 3.29
N GLY A 449 9.21 9.70 4.03
CA GLY A 449 9.77 10.83 4.77
C GLY A 449 10.58 11.81 3.94
N THR A 450 11.01 11.42 2.74
CA THR A 450 11.92 12.24 1.91
C THR A 450 11.35 12.54 0.52
N LYS A 451 10.47 11.69 0.00
CA LYS A 451 9.90 11.84 -1.35
C LYS A 451 8.59 12.59 -1.30
N GLN A 452 8.29 13.31 -2.38
CA GLN A 452 7.02 14.00 -2.53
C GLN A 452 6.15 13.22 -3.52
N PRO A 453 4.92 12.82 -3.13
CA PRO A 453 3.91 12.34 -4.06
C PRO A 453 3.63 13.38 -5.15
N ILE A 454 3.16 12.95 -6.33
CA ILE A 454 2.80 13.86 -7.44
C ILE A 454 1.78 14.91 -7.00
N SER A 455 0.80 14.51 -6.19
CA SER A 455 -0.27 15.36 -5.67
C SER A 455 0.14 16.15 -4.42
N GLY A 456 1.38 16.01 -3.94
CA GLY A 456 1.88 16.60 -2.69
C GLY A 456 1.50 15.84 -1.41
N ALA A 457 0.53 14.91 -1.48
CA ALA A 457 0.06 14.09 -0.35
C ALA A 457 -0.28 12.66 -0.83
N TYR A 458 -0.52 11.74 0.09
CA TYR A 458 -0.89 10.36 -0.24
C TYR A 458 -2.40 10.14 -0.46
N ALA A 459 -3.22 11.19 -0.41
CA ALA A 459 -4.68 11.10 -0.57
C ALA A 459 -5.11 10.46 -1.92
N SER A 460 -4.43 10.76 -3.02
CA SER A 460 -4.70 10.12 -4.31
C SER A 460 -4.29 8.64 -4.33
N ALA A 461 -3.18 8.30 -3.66
CA ALA A 461 -2.76 6.90 -3.50
C ALA A 461 -3.74 6.11 -2.63
N PHE A 462 -4.27 6.72 -1.56
CA PHE A 462 -5.35 6.16 -0.75
C PHE A 462 -6.60 5.84 -1.58
N GLN A 463 -7.08 6.80 -2.39
CA GLN A 463 -8.23 6.57 -3.27
C GLN A 463 -7.98 5.47 -4.30
N ARG A 464 -6.80 5.47 -4.93
CA ARG A 464 -6.40 4.40 -5.87
C ARG A 464 -6.33 3.03 -5.20
N SER A 465 -5.89 2.98 -3.94
CA SER A 465 -5.83 1.76 -3.15
C SER A 465 -7.23 1.26 -2.77
N ALA A 466 -8.14 2.17 -2.41
CA ALA A 466 -9.55 1.84 -2.18
C ALA A 466 -10.21 1.28 -3.45
N GLN A 467 -9.93 1.89 -4.61
CA GLN A 467 -10.43 1.36 -5.89
C GLN A 467 -9.82 -0.01 -6.21
N MET A 468 -8.51 -0.21 -5.99
CA MET A 468 -7.88 -1.52 -6.15
C MET A 468 -8.57 -2.59 -5.29
N LEU A 469 -8.86 -2.29 -4.02
CA LEU A 469 -9.58 -3.21 -3.13
C LEU A 469 -11.00 -3.48 -3.65
N GLN A 470 -11.70 -2.47 -4.16
CA GLN A 470 -13.01 -2.67 -4.78
C GLN A 470 -12.92 -3.57 -6.02
N ASP A 471 -11.93 -3.35 -6.89
CA ASP A 471 -11.71 -4.18 -8.07
C ASP A 471 -11.42 -5.65 -7.70
N LEU A 472 -10.71 -5.88 -6.59
CA LEU A 472 -10.50 -7.23 -6.04
C LEU A 472 -11.80 -7.86 -5.52
N ARG A 473 -12.70 -7.07 -4.92
CA ARG A 473 -14.02 -7.57 -4.47
C ARG A 473 -14.94 -7.88 -5.65
N ASP A 474 -14.87 -7.08 -6.71
CA ASP A 474 -15.68 -7.24 -7.92
C ASP A 474 -15.20 -8.42 -8.79
N ASP A 475 -13.92 -8.81 -8.65
CA ASP A 475 -13.34 -9.99 -9.30
C ASP A 475 -12.68 -10.91 -8.26
N PRO A 476 -13.48 -11.56 -7.38
CA PRO A 476 -12.96 -12.34 -6.26
C PRO A 476 -12.22 -13.60 -6.73
N TYR A 477 -12.41 -13.99 -7.99
CA TYR A 477 -11.75 -15.13 -8.60
C TYR A 477 -10.51 -14.72 -9.41
N GLY A 478 -10.27 -13.43 -9.63
CA GLY A 478 -9.13 -12.91 -10.38
C GLY A 478 -9.16 -13.27 -11.86
N LEU A 479 -10.34 -13.44 -12.46
CA LEU A 479 -10.47 -13.91 -13.84
C LEU A 479 -9.94 -12.88 -14.85
N ARG A 480 -10.00 -11.58 -14.52
CA ARG A 480 -9.39 -10.53 -15.35
C ARG A 480 -7.87 -10.69 -15.40
N THR A 481 -7.24 -10.92 -14.26
CA THR A 481 -5.79 -11.20 -14.17
C THR A 481 -5.44 -12.51 -14.88
N LEU A 482 -6.23 -13.57 -14.70
CA LEU A 482 -6.00 -14.86 -15.37
C LEU A 482 -6.03 -14.72 -16.90
N GLN A 483 -6.98 -13.94 -17.43
CA GLN A 483 -7.09 -13.66 -18.86
C GLN A 483 -5.88 -12.85 -19.38
N GLN A 484 -5.39 -11.88 -18.61
CA GLN A 484 -4.19 -11.11 -18.95
C GLN A 484 -2.93 -12.00 -18.92
N ASP A 485 -2.82 -12.86 -17.91
CA ASP A 485 -1.69 -13.77 -17.75
C ASP A 485 -1.59 -14.77 -18.90
N LEU A 486 -2.72 -15.23 -19.46
CA LEU A 486 -2.71 -16.05 -20.67
C LEU A 486 -2.11 -15.32 -21.88
N VAL A 487 -2.49 -14.05 -22.09
CA VAL A 487 -1.93 -13.23 -23.18
C VAL A 487 -0.42 -13.03 -22.98
N TRP A 488 0.04 -12.92 -21.74
CA TRP A 488 1.47 -12.84 -21.44
C TRP A 488 2.19 -14.17 -21.66
N LEU A 489 1.58 -15.31 -21.30
CA LEU A 489 2.17 -16.63 -21.49
C LEU A 489 2.53 -16.89 -22.96
N GLU A 490 1.72 -16.41 -23.91
CA GLU A 490 1.99 -16.52 -25.34
C GLU A 490 3.23 -15.74 -25.77
N LYS A 491 3.44 -14.55 -25.17
CA LYS A 491 4.52 -13.61 -25.53
C LYS A 491 5.85 -13.90 -24.84
N LEU A 492 5.81 -14.64 -23.72
CA LEU A 492 7.00 -14.96 -22.95
C LEU A 492 7.72 -16.19 -23.51
N GLU A 493 9.03 -16.23 -23.27
CA GLU A 493 9.93 -17.32 -23.64
C GLU A 493 10.80 -17.75 -22.45
N GLY A 494 11.42 -18.91 -22.56
CA GLY A 494 12.36 -19.44 -21.57
C GLY A 494 11.80 -19.52 -20.14
N ARG A 495 12.64 -19.18 -19.15
CA ARG A 495 12.28 -19.27 -17.71
C ARG A 495 11.07 -18.41 -17.35
N LYS A 496 10.93 -17.21 -17.93
CA LYS A 496 9.79 -16.33 -17.64
C LYS A 496 8.47 -16.93 -18.10
N LYS A 497 8.46 -17.64 -19.23
CA LYS A 497 7.28 -18.40 -19.68
C LYS A 497 6.92 -19.51 -18.69
N MET A 498 7.92 -20.23 -18.18
CA MET A 498 7.73 -21.29 -17.18
C MET A 498 7.15 -20.73 -15.87
N VAL A 499 7.73 -19.65 -15.33
CA VAL A 499 7.21 -18.97 -14.13
C VAL A 499 5.75 -18.55 -14.34
N LYS A 500 5.43 -17.93 -15.49
CA LYS A 500 4.04 -17.53 -15.79
C LYS A 500 3.11 -18.74 -15.91
N ALA A 501 3.56 -19.86 -16.48
CA ALA A 501 2.78 -21.10 -16.52
C ALA A 501 2.51 -21.65 -15.11
N VAL A 502 3.50 -21.62 -14.20
CA VAL A 502 3.31 -22.01 -12.80
C VAL A 502 2.28 -21.11 -12.13
N ILE A 503 2.39 -19.78 -12.28
CA ILE A 503 1.41 -18.81 -11.73
C ILE A 503 -0.02 -19.12 -12.21
N ILE A 504 -0.20 -19.34 -13.52
CA ILE A 504 -1.51 -19.66 -14.11
C ILE A 504 -2.05 -21.00 -13.59
N ALA A 505 -1.21 -22.04 -13.52
CA ALA A 505 -1.61 -23.34 -13.00
C ALA A 505 -2.02 -23.25 -11.52
N ARG A 506 -1.24 -22.53 -10.70
CA ARG A 506 -1.55 -22.25 -9.29
C ARG A 506 -2.87 -21.48 -9.15
N HIS A 507 -3.10 -20.44 -9.95
CA HIS A 507 -4.36 -19.70 -9.95
C HIS A 507 -5.55 -20.62 -10.29
N CYS A 508 -5.41 -21.46 -11.32
CA CYS A 508 -6.45 -22.41 -11.70
C CYS A 508 -6.76 -23.42 -10.58
N ASN A 509 -5.74 -23.92 -9.88
CA ASN A 509 -5.93 -24.84 -8.76
C ASN A 509 -6.56 -24.13 -7.55
N SER A 510 -6.21 -22.87 -7.30
CA SER A 510 -6.81 -22.07 -6.22
C SER A 510 -8.31 -21.88 -6.39
N LEU A 511 -8.81 -21.75 -7.63
CA LEU A 511 -10.25 -21.65 -7.91
C LEU A 511 -11.00 -22.90 -7.46
N THR A 512 -10.41 -24.07 -7.70
CA THR A 512 -10.96 -25.35 -7.23
C THR A 512 -10.98 -25.40 -5.70
N LEU A 513 -9.88 -25.04 -5.04
CA LEU A 513 -9.78 -25.01 -3.57
C LEU A 513 -10.73 -23.99 -2.91
N ARG A 514 -11.06 -22.90 -3.62
CA ARG A 514 -11.99 -21.87 -3.16
C ARG A 514 -13.46 -22.22 -3.41
N GLY A 515 -13.75 -23.33 -4.09
CA GLY A 515 -15.12 -23.70 -4.47
C GLY A 515 -15.75 -22.66 -5.40
N ALA A 516 -14.98 -22.12 -6.35
CA ALA A 516 -15.44 -21.06 -7.23
C ALA A 516 -16.68 -21.49 -8.04
N THR A 517 -17.74 -20.68 -8.00
CA THR A 517 -18.94 -20.89 -8.82
C THR A 517 -18.85 -19.97 -10.03
N LEU A 518 -18.65 -20.55 -11.20
CA LEU A 518 -18.33 -19.83 -12.44
C LEU A 518 -19.41 -20.07 -13.51
N THR A 519 -19.65 -19.06 -14.34
CA THR A 519 -20.45 -19.20 -15.57
C THR A 519 -19.76 -20.11 -16.59
N ASP A 520 -20.48 -20.56 -17.62
CA ASP A 520 -19.91 -21.40 -18.68
C ASP A 520 -18.75 -20.73 -19.43
N GLU A 521 -18.85 -19.43 -19.68
CA GLU A 521 -17.78 -18.63 -20.32
C GLU A 521 -16.53 -18.58 -19.43
N GLN A 522 -16.72 -18.32 -18.13
CA GLN A 522 -15.62 -18.28 -17.16
C GLN A 522 -14.98 -19.67 -16.95
N ASN A 523 -15.78 -20.73 -16.91
CA ASN A 523 -15.28 -22.11 -16.89
C ASN A 523 -14.46 -22.42 -18.15
N SER A 524 -14.89 -21.93 -19.31
CA SER A 524 -14.17 -22.08 -20.57
C SER A 524 -12.83 -21.35 -20.53
N LEU A 525 -12.78 -20.13 -19.98
CA LEU A 525 -11.52 -19.42 -19.72
C LEU A 525 -10.58 -20.22 -18.82
N VAL A 526 -11.05 -20.71 -17.66
CA VAL A 526 -10.22 -21.46 -16.71
C VAL A 526 -9.71 -22.77 -17.32
N ARG A 527 -10.54 -23.48 -18.10
CA ARG A 527 -10.12 -24.69 -18.83
C ARG A 527 -9.01 -24.37 -19.83
N ARG A 528 -9.18 -23.33 -20.66
CA ARG A 528 -8.13 -22.89 -21.59
C ARG A 528 -6.84 -22.52 -20.83
N ALA A 529 -6.97 -21.75 -19.75
CA ALA A 529 -5.83 -21.35 -18.93
C ALA A 529 -5.02 -22.54 -18.42
N ARG A 530 -5.73 -23.53 -17.87
CA ARG A 530 -5.15 -24.76 -17.35
C ARG A 530 -4.45 -25.58 -18.44
N VAL A 531 -5.06 -25.72 -19.62
CA VAL A 531 -4.46 -26.45 -20.74
C VAL A 531 -3.19 -25.75 -21.21
N CYS A 532 -3.24 -24.45 -21.50
CA CYS A 532 -2.09 -23.69 -21.98
C CYS A 532 -0.92 -23.72 -20.98
N ALA A 533 -1.19 -23.54 -19.69
CA ALA A 533 -0.16 -23.63 -18.66
C ALA A 533 0.43 -25.05 -18.59
N ASN A 534 -0.40 -26.09 -18.53
CA ASN A 534 0.08 -27.47 -18.44
C ASN A 534 0.89 -27.90 -19.66
N ASP A 535 0.55 -27.43 -20.86
CA ASP A 535 1.32 -27.73 -22.07
C ASP A 535 2.73 -27.12 -22.02
N VAL A 536 2.88 -25.92 -21.45
CA VAL A 536 4.20 -25.34 -21.16
C VAL A 536 4.94 -26.17 -20.11
N LEU A 537 4.29 -26.53 -19.00
CA LEU A 537 4.92 -27.25 -17.88
C LEU A 537 5.36 -28.68 -18.24
N LYS A 538 4.64 -29.36 -19.16
CA LYS A 538 5.01 -30.70 -19.66
C LYS A 538 6.41 -30.75 -20.27
N THR A 539 6.89 -29.64 -20.84
CA THR A 539 8.24 -29.58 -21.45
C THR A 539 9.37 -29.82 -20.43
N GLN A 540 9.10 -29.65 -19.14
CA GLN A 540 10.05 -29.86 -18.04
C GLN A 540 9.58 -30.96 -17.07
N HIS A 541 8.58 -31.76 -17.45
CA HIS A 541 7.94 -32.75 -16.57
C HIS A 541 7.47 -32.16 -15.22
N LEU A 542 7.12 -30.88 -15.20
CA LEU A 542 6.69 -30.18 -14.00
C LEU A 542 5.16 -30.27 -13.85
N GLN A 543 4.70 -30.49 -12.63
CA GLN A 543 3.29 -30.41 -12.27
C GLN A 543 3.12 -29.54 -11.03
N VAL A 544 2.13 -28.65 -11.06
CA VAL A 544 1.72 -27.88 -9.89
C VAL A 544 0.66 -28.69 -9.13
N PRO A 545 0.92 -29.09 -7.87
CA PRO A 545 -0.02 -29.85 -7.05
C PRO A 545 -1.38 -29.14 -6.89
N GLY A 546 -2.45 -29.94 -6.80
CA GLY A 546 -3.81 -29.43 -6.62
C GLY A 546 -4.04 -28.70 -5.29
N ASP A 547 -3.21 -28.98 -4.29
CA ASP A 547 -3.21 -28.33 -2.98
C ASP A 547 -2.30 -27.09 -2.90
N LEU A 548 -1.68 -26.70 -4.03
CA LEU A 548 -0.74 -25.58 -4.17
C LEU A 548 0.60 -25.75 -3.43
N SER A 549 0.92 -26.95 -2.96
CA SER A 549 2.23 -27.23 -2.35
C SER A 549 3.38 -26.97 -3.33
N PHE A 550 4.53 -26.61 -2.78
CA PHE A 550 5.78 -26.48 -3.50
C PHE A 550 6.52 -27.82 -3.47
N LYS A 551 7.40 -28.05 -4.45
CA LYS A 551 8.13 -29.33 -4.59
C LYS A 551 8.90 -29.74 -3.32
N ASP A 552 9.40 -28.77 -2.57
CA ASP A 552 10.24 -29.00 -1.40
C ASP A 552 9.42 -29.19 -0.09
N ASP A 553 8.09 -28.99 -0.13
CA ASP A 553 7.22 -29.11 1.05
C ASP A 553 7.19 -30.56 1.60
N ALA A 554 7.44 -31.56 0.74
CA ALA A 554 7.49 -32.97 1.12
C ALA A 554 8.71 -33.32 2.01
N VAL A 555 9.75 -32.48 2.04
CA VAL A 555 10.97 -32.71 2.85
C VAL A 555 10.85 -32.08 4.25
N ALA A 556 9.79 -31.30 4.51
CA ALA A 556 9.60 -30.54 5.75
C ALA A 556 8.41 -31.02 6.62
N SER A 557 7.94 -32.26 6.45
CA SER A 557 7.03 -32.87 7.44
C SER A 557 7.83 -33.44 8.61
N PRO A 558 7.61 -33.01 9.87
CA PRO A 558 8.14 -33.77 11.00
C PRO A 558 7.46 -35.15 11.06
N PRO A 559 8.12 -36.19 11.61
CA PRO A 559 7.51 -37.51 11.69
C PRO A 559 6.24 -37.43 12.55
N THR A 560 5.11 -37.84 11.97
CA THR A 560 3.93 -38.18 12.73
C THR A 560 4.24 -39.39 13.61
N SER A 561 4.58 -39.15 14.87
CA SER A 561 4.57 -40.17 15.92
C SER A 561 4.16 -39.57 17.26
N TYR A 562 2.85 -39.34 17.43
CA TYR A 562 2.27 -39.37 18.77
C TYR A 562 1.84 -40.80 19.09
N GLY A 563 2.68 -41.43 19.92
CA GLY A 563 2.37 -42.47 20.91
C GLY A 563 1.25 -43.47 20.65
N SER A 564 1.66 -44.72 20.43
CA SER A 564 0.91 -45.89 20.88
C SER A 564 0.66 -45.84 22.40
N TRP A 565 -0.50 -46.34 22.85
CA TRP A 565 -0.67 -47.45 23.80
C TRP A 565 -2.09 -47.41 24.41
N SER A 566 -2.91 -48.38 24.03
CA SER A 566 -3.59 -49.28 24.99
C SER A 566 -4.31 -50.38 24.22
N THR A 567 -3.76 -51.59 24.30
CA THR A 567 -4.50 -52.83 24.05
C THR A 567 -5.54 -53.02 25.16
N PRO A 568 -6.67 -53.67 24.83
CA PRO A 568 -7.00 -54.87 25.60
C PRO A 568 -7.13 -56.10 24.70
N SER A 569 -6.68 -57.22 25.24
CA SER A 569 -6.66 -58.55 24.67
C SER A 569 -8.02 -59.25 24.64
N SER A 570 -8.14 -60.19 23.69
CA SER A 570 -9.06 -61.36 23.59
C SER A 570 -10.53 -61.05 23.28
N SER A 571 -11.25 -61.76 22.39
CA SER A 571 -10.97 -62.98 21.62
C SER A 571 -11.99 -63.18 20.48
N SER A 572 -11.50 -63.84 19.42
CA SER A 572 -12.16 -64.85 18.57
C SER A 572 -13.21 -64.53 17.49
N SER A 573 -12.88 -65.13 16.33
CA SER A 573 -13.70 -65.71 15.24
C SER A 573 -14.02 -64.86 14.00
N MET A 574 -13.30 -65.21 12.93
CA MET A 574 -13.76 -65.55 11.56
C MET A 574 -14.85 -64.71 10.90
N GLY A 575 -14.52 -64.20 9.71
CA GLY A 575 -15.51 -63.80 8.71
C GLY A 575 -14.94 -62.88 7.63
N ALA A 576 -14.27 -63.46 6.63
CA ALA A 576 -13.95 -62.76 5.40
C ALA A 576 -15.26 -62.47 4.62
N HIS A 577 -15.45 -61.26 4.10
CA HIS A 577 -16.16 -61.02 2.84
C HIS A 577 -15.83 -59.62 2.31
N VAL A 578 -15.23 -59.63 1.12
CA VAL A 578 -15.08 -58.48 0.22
C VAL A 578 -16.31 -58.50 -0.69
N GLU A 579 -17.05 -57.39 -0.77
CA GLU A 579 -17.97 -57.14 -1.89
C GLU A 579 -17.78 -55.72 -2.41
N ILE A 580 -17.28 -55.68 -3.64
CA ILE A 580 -17.34 -54.56 -4.57
C ILE A 580 -18.62 -54.77 -5.38
N TYR A 581 -19.49 -53.78 -5.46
CA TYR A 581 -20.55 -53.75 -6.48
C TYR A 581 -20.50 -52.43 -7.26
N GLN A 582 -20.11 -52.63 -8.53
CA GLN A 582 -20.40 -51.95 -9.80
C GLN A 582 -20.67 -50.43 -9.84
#